data_AF-A0A0G0JRP6-F1
#
_entry.id   AF-A0A0G0JRP6-F1
#
_cell.length_a   1.000
_cell.length_b   1.000
_cell.length_c   1.000
_cell.angle_alpha   90.00
_cell.angle_beta   90.00
_cell.angle_gamma   90.00
#
_symmetry.space_group_name_H-M   'P 1'
#
loop_
_entity.id
_entity.type
_entity.pdbx_description
1 polymer ?
#
loop_
_entity_poly.entity_id
_entity_poly.type
_entity_poly.pdbx_seq_one_letter_code
_entity_poly.pdbx_strand_id
1 'polypeptide(L)'
;MKDINEKIEEAIKELLSAKIADSKDLMLVKRKIAKKYGLDIFSNAEIIKGVQTLAQGLNPLLKKLLRKRAVRTMSGIAPVAVLTKPYPCPGKCAYCPTEKDVPQSYLSNEPAVMRAIRCGYNPFVQVQDRLRALINNGHEPTKIELIVIGGTWSYLPEKYKYWYVLNLFAAANQFCHSREGGNLGEKKAISPITKIPAFAGMTRGELKNLLIKEQKKNENTKYQIIGLTLETRPDYICDEELLQMRTFGCTRVELGVQHLDDKILKLNKRGHGVKEIADATALLKNYGFKVTYHIMPGLPGSTPARDFKMYRQLFTDERFQPDQIKFYPCVVTKGSLLYHWWKQGKYKPYTDKQLRELIIKCKKITPEYVRIIRLIRDIPGESIVAGNKITNLRQVMQDEGVVCRCIRCREVGDFRFSIFDFRFNIINYNASGGKEYFIQAVSKEDKLLGFCRLRLVDEGLAIVRELHVYGELVSVGGEKKVQHAGLGKILLGEAEEIAKNENYDILKIISGVGVRGYYRKLGYRLHETYMEKKLK
;
A
#
# COMPACT_ATOMS: atom_id res chain seq x y z
N MET A 1 -16.76 20.61 -43.03
CA MET A 1 -16.82 19.49 -42.05
C MET A 1 -16.15 19.99 -40.78
N LYS A 2 -16.81 19.98 -39.62
CA LYS A 2 -16.16 20.36 -38.34
C LYS A 2 -14.95 19.46 -38.10
N ASP A 3 -13.86 20.06 -37.62
CA ASP A 3 -12.66 19.32 -37.23
C ASP A 3 -13.03 18.27 -36.16
N ILE A 4 -12.36 17.13 -36.17
CA ILE A 4 -12.62 16.06 -35.21
C ILE A 4 -12.38 16.55 -33.76
N ASN A 5 -11.46 17.50 -33.58
CA ASN A 5 -11.21 18.14 -32.29
C ASN A 5 -12.39 19.00 -31.83
N GLU A 6 -13.00 19.80 -32.71
CA GLU A 6 -14.19 20.60 -32.40
C GLU A 6 -15.37 19.70 -32.00
N LYS A 7 -15.56 18.57 -32.68
CA LYS A 7 -16.59 17.60 -32.32
C LYS A 7 -16.37 17.01 -30.93
N ILE A 8 -15.13 16.72 -30.57
CA ILE A 8 -14.77 16.19 -29.25
C ILE A 8 -15.04 17.24 -28.17
N GLU A 9 -14.68 18.51 -28.40
CA GLU A 9 -14.93 19.58 -27.45
C GLU A 9 -16.43 19.83 -27.21
N GLU A 10 -17.22 19.89 -28.28
CA GLU A 10 -18.68 20.04 -28.17
C GLU A 10 -19.32 18.85 -27.46
N ALA A 11 -18.89 17.63 -27.78
CA ALA A 11 -19.35 16.42 -27.12
C ALA A 11 -19.07 16.44 -25.61
N ILE A 12 -17.91 16.95 -25.19
CA ILE A 12 -17.56 17.06 -23.76
C ILE A 12 -18.37 18.16 -23.08
N LYS A 13 -18.56 19.32 -23.72
CA LYS A 13 -19.42 20.39 -23.18
C LYS A 13 -20.87 19.91 -22.97
N GLU A 14 -21.44 19.15 -23.92
CA GLU A 14 -22.77 18.56 -23.78
C GLU A 14 -22.82 17.49 -22.68
N LEU A 15 -21.75 16.71 -22.50
CA LEU A 15 -21.67 15.74 -21.41
C LEU A 15 -21.66 16.44 -20.05
N LEU A 16 -20.99 17.59 -19.94
CA LEU A 16 -20.88 18.37 -18.70
C LEU A 16 -22.18 19.07 -18.31
N SER A 17 -23.03 19.42 -19.28
CA SER A 17 -24.36 20.01 -19.04
C SER A 17 -25.47 18.98 -18.82
N ALA A 18 -25.22 17.71 -19.11
CA ALA A 18 -26.18 16.64 -18.92
C ALA A 18 -26.47 16.37 -17.43
N LYS A 19 -27.75 16.14 -17.10
CA LYS A 19 -28.14 15.63 -15.78
C LYS A 19 -27.79 14.15 -15.68
N ILE A 20 -26.78 13.83 -14.87
CA ILE A 20 -26.27 12.47 -14.66
C ILE A 20 -26.38 12.16 -13.17
N ALA A 21 -27.24 11.22 -12.78
CA ALA A 21 -27.41 10.86 -11.37
C ALA A 21 -26.48 9.72 -10.95
N ASP A 22 -26.27 8.73 -11.82
CA ASP A 22 -25.50 7.53 -11.51
C ASP A 22 -24.59 7.02 -12.66
N SER A 23 -23.95 5.86 -12.44
CA SER A 23 -23.05 5.25 -13.42
C SER A 23 -23.79 4.69 -14.65
N LYS A 24 -25.06 4.32 -14.54
CA LYS A 24 -25.88 3.85 -15.67
C LYS A 24 -26.26 5.04 -16.55
N ASP A 25 -26.70 6.13 -15.94
CA ASP A 25 -27.01 7.40 -16.61
C ASP A 25 -25.79 7.92 -17.38
N LEU A 26 -24.61 7.91 -16.74
CA LEU A 26 -23.37 8.32 -17.38
C LEU A 26 -23.09 7.51 -18.65
N MET A 27 -23.35 6.20 -18.62
CA MET A 27 -23.15 5.32 -19.78
C MET A 27 -24.17 5.61 -20.89
N LEU A 28 -25.43 5.89 -20.54
CA LEU A 28 -26.48 6.27 -21.49
C LEU A 28 -26.14 7.61 -22.18
N VAL A 29 -25.74 8.61 -21.41
CA VAL A 29 -25.33 9.93 -21.93
C VAL A 29 -24.12 9.79 -22.85
N LYS A 30 -23.09 9.03 -22.45
CA LYS A 30 -21.92 8.75 -23.32
C LYS A 30 -22.31 8.12 -24.65
N ARG A 31 -23.21 7.13 -24.63
CA ARG A 31 -23.71 6.48 -25.85
C ARG A 31 -24.48 7.45 -26.75
N LYS A 32 -25.35 8.28 -26.15
CA LYS A 32 -26.12 9.29 -26.89
C LYS A 32 -25.21 10.31 -27.58
N ILE A 33 -24.22 10.83 -26.85
CA ILE A 33 -23.26 11.80 -27.37
C ILE A 33 -22.36 11.18 -28.44
N ALA A 34 -21.83 9.98 -28.20
CA ALA A 34 -21.04 9.24 -29.19
C ALA A 34 -21.81 9.07 -30.52
N LYS A 35 -23.09 8.67 -30.45
CA LYS A 35 -23.96 8.56 -31.63
C LYS A 35 -24.22 9.90 -32.31
N LYS A 36 -24.49 10.97 -31.54
CA LYS A 36 -24.78 12.32 -32.07
C LYS A 36 -23.61 12.91 -32.85
N TYR A 37 -22.38 12.74 -32.36
CA TYR A 37 -21.18 13.33 -32.95
C TYR A 37 -20.44 12.38 -33.91
N GLY A 38 -20.86 11.12 -34.02
CA GLY A 38 -20.20 10.10 -34.85
C GLY A 38 -18.82 9.71 -34.30
N LEU A 39 -18.71 9.61 -32.97
CA LEU A 39 -17.47 9.31 -32.26
C LEU A 39 -17.59 7.96 -31.52
N ASP A 40 -16.45 7.38 -31.15
CA ASP A 40 -16.43 6.26 -30.23
C ASP A 40 -16.89 6.68 -28.82
N ILE A 41 -17.37 5.71 -28.04
CA ILE A 41 -17.78 5.96 -26.66
C ILE A 41 -16.56 6.36 -25.83
N PHE A 42 -16.54 7.62 -25.38
CA PHE A 42 -15.47 8.13 -24.53
C PHE A 42 -15.29 7.29 -23.26
N SER A 43 -14.05 6.87 -23.02
CA SER A 43 -13.61 6.39 -21.72
C SER A 43 -13.67 7.52 -20.69
N ASN A 44 -13.75 7.17 -19.39
CA ASN A 44 -13.74 8.19 -18.34
C ASN A 44 -12.46 9.04 -18.37
N ALA A 45 -11.32 8.45 -18.73
CA ALA A 45 -10.05 9.16 -18.81
C ALA A 45 -10.03 10.22 -19.92
N GLU A 46 -10.67 9.93 -21.07
CA GLU A 46 -10.81 10.90 -22.16
C GLU A 46 -11.70 12.07 -21.76
N ILE A 47 -12.79 11.81 -21.04
CA ILE A 47 -13.66 12.88 -20.51
C ILE A 47 -12.89 13.74 -19.52
N ILE A 48 -12.18 13.14 -18.56
CA ILE A 48 -11.37 13.89 -17.58
C ILE A 48 -10.31 14.74 -18.28
N LYS A 49 -9.62 14.16 -19.28
CA LYS A 49 -8.62 14.87 -20.06
C LYS A 49 -9.24 16.06 -20.80
N GLY A 50 -10.36 15.88 -21.48
CA GLY A 50 -10.97 16.98 -22.22
C GLY A 50 -11.56 18.06 -21.31
N VAL A 51 -12.09 17.72 -20.14
CA VAL A 51 -12.44 18.70 -19.09
C VAL A 51 -11.23 19.55 -18.70
N GLN A 52 -10.10 18.89 -18.43
CA GLN A 52 -8.85 19.58 -18.05
C GLN A 52 -8.37 20.51 -19.16
N THR A 53 -8.42 20.06 -20.42
CA THR A 53 -8.07 20.87 -21.59
C THR A 53 -8.98 22.08 -21.76
N LEU A 54 -10.29 21.91 -21.56
CA LEU A 54 -11.28 22.98 -21.70
C LEU A 54 -11.30 23.96 -20.52
N ALA A 55 -10.45 23.75 -19.50
CA ALA A 55 -10.44 24.50 -18.24
C ALA A 55 -11.83 24.62 -17.57
N GLN A 56 -12.71 23.63 -17.82
CA GLN A 56 -14.06 23.60 -17.23
C GLN A 56 -14.06 22.84 -15.91
N GLY A 57 -14.87 23.30 -14.96
CA GLY A 57 -15.08 22.60 -13.70
C GLY A 57 -15.91 21.34 -13.87
N LEU A 58 -15.55 20.26 -13.17
CA LEU A 58 -16.43 19.11 -12.98
C LEU A 58 -17.31 19.33 -11.76
N ASN A 59 -18.61 19.12 -11.91
CA ASN A 59 -19.48 19.05 -10.73
C ASN A 59 -19.04 17.87 -9.83
N PRO A 60 -19.23 17.94 -8.50
CA PRO A 60 -18.72 16.92 -7.57
C PRO A 60 -19.24 15.50 -7.87
N LEU A 61 -20.48 15.38 -8.31
CA LEU A 61 -21.13 14.10 -8.64
C LEU A 61 -20.47 13.43 -9.84
N LEU A 62 -20.28 14.17 -10.93
CA LEU A 62 -19.64 13.69 -12.15
C LEU A 62 -18.15 13.41 -11.93
N LYS A 63 -17.44 14.20 -11.12
CA LYS A 63 -16.07 13.90 -10.68
C LYS A 63 -16.00 12.53 -9.98
N LYS A 64 -16.98 12.23 -9.12
CA LYS A 64 -17.08 10.93 -8.43
C LYS A 64 -17.36 9.78 -9.41
N LEU A 65 -18.27 9.98 -10.36
CA LEU A 65 -18.65 8.96 -11.36
C LEU A 65 -17.56 8.67 -12.39
N LEU A 66 -16.80 9.70 -12.81
CA LEU A 66 -15.73 9.56 -13.79
C LEU A 66 -14.47 8.92 -13.21
N ARG A 67 -14.25 9.00 -11.90
CA ARG A 67 -13.09 8.39 -11.24
C ARG A 67 -13.10 6.86 -11.43
N LYS A 68 -12.29 6.35 -12.38
CA LYS A 68 -12.36 4.96 -12.87
C LYS A 68 -11.82 4.00 -11.81
N ARG A 69 -12.73 3.21 -11.23
CA ARG A 69 -12.52 2.49 -9.97
C ARG A 69 -12.13 3.51 -8.91
N ALA A 70 -12.89 3.61 -7.82
CA ALA A 70 -12.28 4.14 -6.61
C ALA A 70 -11.01 3.30 -6.39
N VAL A 71 -9.82 3.82 -6.72
CA VAL A 71 -8.58 3.39 -6.09
C VAL A 71 -8.99 3.37 -4.63
N ARG A 72 -9.12 2.16 -4.06
CA ARG A 72 -9.77 1.86 -2.79
C ARG A 72 -8.92 2.40 -1.64
N THR A 73 -8.62 3.68 -1.71
CA THR A 73 -7.91 4.50 -0.76
C THR A 73 -8.92 5.51 -0.32
N MET A 74 -9.81 5.01 0.54
CA MET A 74 -10.79 5.79 1.28
C MET A 74 -10.12 6.85 2.19
N SER A 75 -8.79 6.74 2.38
CA SER A 75 -7.96 7.67 3.15
C SER A 75 -7.33 8.82 2.34
N GLY A 76 -7.61 8.93 1.03
CA GLY A 76 -6.96 9.94 0.17
C GLY A 76 -5.46 9.68 -0.09
N ILE A 77 -4.92 8.54 0.34
CA ILE A 77 -3.52 8.15 0.14
C ILE A 77 -3.37 7.39 -1.18
N ALA A 78 -2.52 7.83 -2.09
CA ALA A 78 -2.23 7.14 -3.33
C ALA A 78 -1.19 6.01 -3.16
N PRO A 79 -1.55 4.74 -3.40
CA PRO A 79 -0.60 3.63 -3.40
C PRO A 79 0.15 3.61 -4.73
N VAL A 80 1.47 3.76 -4.66
CA VAL A 80 2.38 3.74 -5.81
C VAL A 80 3.30 2.52 -5.67
N ALA A 81 2.90 1.43 -6.31
CA ALA A 81 3.69 0.21 -6.38
C ALA A 81 4.74 0.29 -7.50
N VAL A 82 6.00 0.06 -7.14
CA VAL A 82 7.17 0.09 -8.03
C VAL A 82 7.98 -1.20 -7.85
N LEU A 83 8.65 -1.67 -8.91
CA LEU A 83 9.49 -2.86 -8.88
C LEU A 83 10.97 -2.49 -9.03
N THR A 84 11.80 -3.16 -8.26
CA THR A 84 13.25 -3.14 -8.47
C THR A 84 13.62 -3.92 -9.74
N LYS A 85 14.82 -3.69 -10.25
CA LYS A 85 15.35 -4.50 -11.34
C LYS A 85 15.41 -5.98 -10.93
N PRO A 86 15.25 -6.92 -11.87
CA PRO A 86 15.45 -8.33 -11.59
C PRO A 86 16.81 -8.54 -10.92
N TYR A 87 16.79 -9.21 -9.77
CA TYR A 87 17.98 -9.59 -9.03
C TYR A 87 17.83 -11.04 -8.58
N PRO A 88 18.92 -11.83 -8.55
CA PRO A 88 18.83 -13.22 -8.11
C PRO A 88 18.23 -13.30 -6.71
N CYS A 89 17.25 -14.18 -6.54
CA CYS A 89 16.74 -14.51 -5.21
C CYS A 89 17.60 -15.62 -4.60
N PRO A 90 18.07 -15.48 -3.35
CA PRO A 90 18.80 -16.55 -2.67
C PRO A 90 17.90 -17.74 -2.30
N GLY A 91 16.58 -17.59 -2.43
CA GLY A 91 15.59 -18.63 -2.14
C GLY A 91 15.27 -19.48 -3.36
N LYS A 92 14.95 -20.76 -3.12
CA LYS A 92 14.54 -21.73 -4.17
C LYS A 92 13.12 -22.26 -3.91
N CYS A 93 12.23 -21.37 -3.47
CA CYS A 93 10.88 -21.71 -3.00
C CYS A 93 10.09 -22.44 -4.10
N ALA A 94 9.45 -23.55 -3.75
CA ALA A 94 8.84 -24.44 -4.73
C ALA A 94 7.71 -23.79 -5.54
N TYR A 95 6.97 -22.87 -4.94
CA TYR A 95 5.80 -22.20 -5.51
C TYR A 95 6.11 -20.89 -6.24
N CYS A 96 7.34 -20.37 -6.16
CA CYS A 96 7.69 -19.12 -6.82
C CYS A 96 7.85 -19.34 -8.32
N PRO A 97 7.11 -18.62 -9.20
CA PRO A 97 7.43 -18.62 -10.61
C PRO A 97 8.77 -17.93 -10.87
N THR A 98 9.43 -18.38 -11.94
CA THR A 98 10.66 -17.80 -12.46
C THR A 98 10.48 -17.49 -13.95
N GLU A 99 10.71 -16.24 -14.33
CA GLU A 99 10.74 -15.77 -15.71
C GLU A 99 12.02 -14.96 -15.92
N LYS A 100 12.56 -15.02 -17.14
CA LYS A 100 13.76 -14.25 -17.49
C LYS A 100 13.44 -12.75 -17.39
N ASP A 101 14.36 -11.98 -16.83
CA ASP A 101 14.26 -10.51 -16.71
C ASP A 101 13.03 -10.03 -15.92
N VAL A 102 12.48 -10.86 -15.03
CA VAL A 102 11.39 -10.52 -14.10
C VAL A 102 11.82 -10.81 -12.66
N PRO A 103 11.52 -9.94 -11.67
CA PRO A 103 11.80 -10.24 -10.27
C PRO A 103 11.16 -11.55 -9.81
N GLN A 104 11.89 -12.33 -9.01
CA GLN A 104 11.44 -13.63 -8.53
C GLN A 104 10.03 -13.56 -7.92
N SER A 105 9.21 -14.58 -8.19
CA SER A 105 7.83 -14.70 -7.73
C SER A 105 6.81 -13.89 -8.52
N TYR A 106 7.21 -13.02 -9.44
CA TYR A 106 6.32 -12.24 -10.30
C TYR A 106 6.29 -12.78 -11.73
N LEU A 107 5.22 -12.44 -12.46
CA LEU A 107 5.05 -12.78 -13.87
C LEU A 107 5.02 -11.52 -14.73
N SER A 108 5.59 -11.60 -15.93
CA SER A 108 5.71 -10.48 -16.88
C SER A 108 4.39 -9.81 -17.22
N ASN A 109 3.29 -10.56 -17.26
CA ASN A 109 1.93 -10.06 -17.56
C ASN A 109 1.17 -9.51 -16.33
N GLU A 110 1.77 -9.48 -15.12
CA GLU A 110 1.16 -8.78 -14.00
C GLU A 110 1.14 -7.27 -14.27
N PRO A 111 0.03 -6.53 -14.01
CA PRO A 111 -0.08 -5.12 -14.37
C PRO A 111 1.01 -4.22 -13.81
N ALA A 112 1.54 -4.52 -12.62
CA ALA A 112 2.65 -3.77 -12.03
C ALA A 112 3.99 -4.08 -12.70
N VAL A 113 4.21 -5.35 -13.05
CA VAL A 113 5.43 -5.81 -13.73
C VAL A 113 5.49 -5.26 -15.15
N MET A 114 4.40 -5.33 -15.91
CA MET A 114 4.33 -4.74 -17.26
C MET A 114 4.70 -3.26 -17.28
N ARG A 115 4.26 -2.49 -16.27
CA ARG A 115 4.66 -1.08 -16.13
C ARG A 115 6.15 -0.95 -15.83
N ALA A 116 6.68 -1.76 -14.91
CA ALA A 116 8.10 -1.71 -14.57
C ALA A 116 8.99 -2.06 -15.77
N ILE A 117 8.63 -3.08 -16.57
CA ILE A 117 9.32 -3.44 -17.81
C ILE A 117 9.33 -2.25 -18.78
N ARG A 118 8.17 -1.63 -19.04
CA ARG A 118 8.07 -0.44 -19.90
C ARG A 118 8.93 0.72 -19.41
N CYS A 119 9.07 0.86 -18.10
CA CYS A 119 9.92 1.89 -17.48
C CYS A 119 11.39 1.47 -17.33
N GLY A 120 11.81 0.32 -17.86
CA GLY A 120 13.18 -0.21 -17.72
C GLY A 120 13.61 -0.40 -16.26
N TYR A 121 12.66 -0.70 -15.37
CA TYR A 121 12.86 -0.76 -13.91
C TYR A 121 13.45 0.50 -13.28
N ASN A 122 13.39 1.64 -13.97
CA ASN A 122 13.88 2.91 -13.44
C ASN A 122 12.91 3.44 -12.36
N PRO A 123 13.34 3.60 -11.09
CA PRO A 123 12.47 4.06 -10.01
C PRO A 123 11.82 5.42 -10.28
N PHE A 124 12.58 6.35 -10.86
CA PHE A 124 12.09 7.70 -11.14
C PHE A 124 10.96 7.68 -12.16
N VAL A 125 11.18 6.98 -13.28
CA VAL A 125 10.20 6.86 -14.37
C VAL A 125 8.95 6.12 -13.90
N GLN A 126 9.10 5.05 -13.10
CA GLN A 126 7.98 4.30 -12.54
C GLN A 126 7.07 5.16 -11.67
N VAL A 127 7.64 6.00 -10.78
CA VAL A 127 6.86 6.90 -9.93
C VAL A 127 6.14 7.95 -10.78
N GLN A 128 6.84 8.61 -11.72
CA GLN A 128 6.21 9.62 -12.58
C GLN A 128 5.09 9.05 -13.45
N ASP A 129 5.30 7.89 -14.08
CA ASP A 129 4.28 7.19 -14.88
C ASP A 129 3.07 6.85 -14.02
N ARG A 130 3.28 6.36 -12.79
CA ARG A 130 2.20 6.00 -11.88
C ARG A 130 1.41 7.22 -11.40
N LEU A 131 2.07 8.32 -11.05
CA LEU A 131 1.40 9.56 -10.64
C LEU A 131 0.58 10.14 -11.78
N ARG A 132 1.14 10.18 -13.00
CA ARG A 132 0.41 10.62 -14.19
C ARG A 132 -0.81 9.74 -14.47
N ALA A 133 -0.66 8.43 -14.39
CA ALA A 133 -1.77 7.50 -14.56
C ALA A 133 -2.87 7.71 -13.51
N LEU A 134 -2.51 8.00 -12.25
CA LEU A 134 -3.49 8.29 -11.20
C LEU A 134 -4.25 9.59 -11.50
N ILE A 135 -3.56 10.66 -11.89
CA ILE A 135 -4.21 11.94 -12.19
C ILE A 135 -5.10 11.85 -13.44
N ASN A 136 -4.65 11.16 -14.50
CA ASN A 136 -5.46 10.92 -15.70
C ASN A 136 -6.73 10.09 -15.41
N ASN A 137 -6.77 9.36 -14.28
CA ASN A 137 -7.96 8.64 -13.81
C ASN A 137 -8.77 9.44 -12.77
N GLY A 138 -8.48 10.73 -12.57
CA GLY A 138 -9.22 11.63 -11.68
C GLY A 138 -8.84 11.54 -10.21
N HIS A 139 -7.65 10.99 -9.90
CA HIS A 139 -7.13 10.97 -8.53
C HIS A 139 -6.25 12.18 -8.26
N GLU A 140 -6.20 12.61 -7.00
CA GLU A 140 -5.30 13.66 -6.50
C GLU A 140 -4.25 13.01 -5.58
N PRO A 141 -3.13 12.49 -6.13
CA PRO A 141 -2.18 11.68 -5.36
C PRO A 141 -1.21 12.55 -4.54
N THR A 142 -1.71 13.52 -3.77
CA THR A 142 -0.88 14.45 -2.97
C THR A 142 -0.18 13.76 -1.81
N LYS A 143 -0.76 12.68 -1.29
CA LYS A 143 -0.16 11.82 -0.26
C LYS A 143 0.14 10.46 -0.86
N ILE A 144 1.38 10.02 -0.83
CA ILE A 144 1.86 8.83 -1.52
C ILE A 144 2.33 7.81 -0.49
N GLU A 145 1.81 6.58 -0.63
CA GLU A 145 2.40 5.39 -0.01
C GLU A 145 3.16 4.64 -1.10
N LEU A 146 4.50 4.68 -1.02
CA LEU A 146 5.36 3.90 -1.90
C LEU A 146 5.39 2.45 -1.45
N ILE A 147 5.27 1.52 -2.39
CA ILE A 147 5.35 0.09 -2.14
C ILE A 147 6.38 -0.50 -3.10
N VAL A 148 7.56 -0.82 -2.58
CA VAL A 148 8.60 -1.48 -3.36
C VAL A 148 8.35 -2.98 -3.30
N ILE A 149 7.91 -3.54 -4.42
CA ILE A 149 7.55 -4.94 -4.55
C ILE A 149 8.66 -5.72 -5.27
N GLY A 150 8.87 -6.98 -4.87
CA GLY A 150 9.99 -7.82 -5.36
C GLY A 150 10.50 -8.87 -4.37
N GLY A 151 10.14 -8.75 -3.08
CA GLY A 151 10.40 -9.76 -2.04
C GLY A 151 11.85 -10.02 -1.63
N THR A 152 12.82 -9.30 -2.20
CA THR A 152 14.26 -9.52 -2.02
C THR A 152 15.02 -8.24 -1.67
N TRP A 153 14.34 -7.22 -1.14
CA TRP A 153 14.93 -5.89 -0.87
C TRP A 153 16.27 -5.98 -0.16
N SER A 154 16.34 -6.75 0.92
CA SER A 154 17.52 -6.83 1.78
C SER A 154 18.71 -7.56 1.13
N TYR A 155 18.49 -8.29 0.04
CA TYR A 155 19.56 -8.93 -0.74
C TYR A 155 20.15 -8.02 -1.82
N LEU A 156 19.54 -6.86 -2.08
CA LEU A 156 20.01 -5.94 -3.10
C LEU A 156 21.31 -5.23 -2.68
N PRO A 157 22.21 -4.91 -3.63
CA PRO A 157 23.44 -4.17 -3.33
C PRO A 157 23.14 -2.83 -2.63
N GLU A 158 23.94 -2.50 -1.62
CA GLU A 158 23.70 -1.31 -0.79
C GLU A 158 23.64 0.00 -1.60
N LYS A 159 24.60 0.23 -2.50
CA LYS A 159 24.58 1.41 -3.39
C LYS A 159 23.32 1.48 -4.23
N TYR A 160 22.83 0.33 -4.70
CA TYR A 160 21.58 0.26 -5.47
C TYR A 160 20.37 0.63 -4.60
N LYS A 161 20.28 0.13 -3.36
CA LYS A 161 19.21 0.49 -2.43
C LYS A 161 19.14 2.01 -2.21
N TYR A 162 20.27 2.66 -1.88
CA TYR A 162 20.33 4.12 -1.71
C TYR A 162 19.94 4.88 -2.98
N TRP A 163 20.53 4.52 -4.12
CA TRP A 163 20.19 5.14 -5.40
C TRP A 163 18.71 4.97 -5.75
N TYR A 164 18.15 3.79 -5.47
CA TYR A 164 16.77 3.49 -5.79
C TYR A 164 15.82 4.38 -4.99
N VAL A 165 15.97 4.44 -3.66
CA VAL A 165 15.13 5.27 -2.79
C VAL A 165 15.32 6.75 -3.08
N LEU A 166 16.56 7.21 -3.32
CA LEU A 166 16.84 8.58 -3.73
C LEU A 166 15.97 8.99 -4.93
N ASN A 167 15.90 8.13 -5.95
CA ASN A 167 15.14 8.40 -7.16
C ASN A 167 13.62 8.34 -6.95
N LEU A 168 13.12 7.56 -5.97
CA LEU A 168 11.70 7.58 -5.61
C LEU A 168 11.30 8.96 -5.06
N PHE A 169 12.11 9.52 -4.14
CA PHE A 169 11.88 10.86 -3.60
C PHE A 169 12.05 11.95 -4.67
N ALA A 170 13.13 11.86 -5.46
CA ALA A 170 13.38 12.82 -6.54
C ALA A 170 12.21 12.87 -7.54
N ALA A 171 11.63 11.72 -7.90
CA ALA A 171 10.51 11.67 -8.82
C ALA A 171 9.24 12.32 -8.26
N ALA A 172 8.93 12.09 -6.99
CA ALA A 172 7.79 12.74 -6.34
C ALA A 172 8.01 14.27 -6.24
N ASN A 173 9.23 14.70 -5.90
CA ASN A 173 9.59 16.10 -5.77
C ASN A 173 9.54 16.86 -7.11
N GLN A 174 9.97 16.21 -8.20
CA GLN A 174 10.06 16.82 -9.53
C GLN A 174 8.81 16.56 -10.39
N PHE A 175 7.79 15.91 -9.87
CA PHE A 175 6.60 15.59 -10.65
C PHE A 175 5.79 16.86 -10.95
N CYS A 176 5.67 17.18 -12.24
CA CYS A 176 4.77 18.21 -12.76
C CYS A 176 3.72 17.56 -13.68
N HIS A 177 2.44 17.90 -13.49
CA HIS A 177 1.34 17.39 -14.30
C HIS A 177 1.05 18.25 -15.53
N SER A 178 1.27 19.57 -15.44
CA SER A 178 1.00 20.54 -16.50
C SER A 178 2.17 20.65 -17.48
N ARG A 179 1.91 20.35 -18.76
CA ARG A 179 2.39 21.22 -19.84
C ARG A 179 1.30 22.26 -20.01
N GLU A 180 1.51 23.47 -19.52
CA GLU A 180 0.75 24.62 -20.04
C GLU A 180 1.09 24.72 -21.54
N GLY A 181 0.07 24.68 -22.41
CA GLY A 181 0.17 25.18 -23.79
C GLY A 181 0.79 24.29 -24.89
N GLY A 182 0.49 22.99 -24.98
CA GLY A 182 0.92 22.16 -26.12
C GLY A 182 -0.24 21.71 -27.01
N ASN A 183 -0.29 22.19 -28.27
CA ASN A 183 -1.30 21.81 -29.28
C ASN A 183 -1.47 20.29 -29.47
N LEU A 184 -2.72 19.87 -29.72
CA LEU A 184 -3.09 18.51 -30.10
C LEU A 184 -2.39 18.10 -31.40
N GLY A 185 -1.28 17.37 -31.29
CA GLY A 185 -0.61 16.77 -32.46
C GLY A 185 0.84 16.37 -32.21
N GLU A 186 1.56 17.06 -31.31
CA GLU A 186 2.95 16.74 -31.06
C GLU A 186 3.12 15.66 -29.98
N LYS A 187 3.30 14.40 -30.42
CA LYS A 187 4.02 13.39 -29.62
C LYS A 187 5.51 13.76 -29.52
N LYS A 188 5.86 14.93 -29.01
CA LYS A 188 7.24 15.22 -28.63
C LYS A 188 7.56 14.38 -27.39
N ALA A 189 8.47 13.42 -27.59
CA ALA A 189 9.05 12.56 -26.58
C ALA A 189 9.31 13.36 -25.29
N ILE A 190 9.07 12.70 -24.16
CA ILE A 190 9.42 13.21 -22.84
C ILE A 190 10.85 13.74 -22.92
N SER A 191 11.04 15.05 -22.69
CA SER A 191 12.38 15.63 -22.54
C SER A 191 13.15 14.74 -21.57
N PRO A 192 14.37 14.30 -21.93
CA PRO A 192 15.12 13.36 -21.12
C PRO A 192 15.25 13.96 -19.72
N ILE A 193 14.58 13.29 -18.78
CA ILE A 193 15.02 13.02 -17.42
C ILE A 193 16.27 13.85 -17.08
N THR A 194 16.11 14.87 -16.23
CA THR A 194 17.21 15.52 -15.51
C THR A 194 18.21 14.45 -15.12
N LYS A 195 19.44 14.52 -15.67
CA LYS A 195 20.52 13.50 -15.54
C LYS A 195 20.43 12.79 -14.19
N ILE A 196 19.79 11.61 -14.15
CA ILE A 196 19.81 10.77 -12.96
C ILE A 196 21.26 10.35 -12.82
N PRO A 197 21.94 10.67 -11.71
CA PRO A 197 23.33 10.30 -11.57
C PRO A 197 23.44 8.79 -11.70
N ALA A 198 24.32 8.33 -12.60
CA ALA A 198 24.73 6.94 -12.60
C ALA A 198 25.42 6.69 -11.25
N PHE A 199 24.90 5.73 -10.46
CA PHE A 199 25.48 5.44 -9.14
C PHE A 199 26.84 4.74 -9.23
N ALA A 200 27.26 4.31 -10.44
CA ALA A 200 28.51 3.58 -10.66
C ALA A 200 29.76 4.34 -10.18
N GLY A 201 29.75 5.69 -10.28
CA GLY A 201 30.84 6.54 -9.81
C GLY A 201 30.66 7.10 -8.39
N MET A 202 29.56 6.79 -7.70
CA MET A 202 29.25 7.36 -6.38
C MET A 202 29.57 6.39 -5.24
N THR A 203 30.05 6.95 -4.14
CA THR A 203 30.17 6.27 -2.85
C THR A 203 28.81 6.13 -2.18
N ARG A 204 28.73 5.23 -1.20
CA ARG A 204 27.53 5.11 -0.35
C ARG A 204 27.22 6.41 0.38
N GLY A 205 28.24 7.09 0.93
CA GLY A 205 28.07 8.32 1.70
C GLY A 205 27.45 9.43 0.86
N GLU A 206 27.90 9.61 -0.38
CA GLU A 206 27.33 10.59 -1.31
C GLU A 206 25.86 10.29 -1.61
N LEU A 207 25.52 9.04 -1.91
CA LEU A 207 24.13 8.64 -2.17
C LEU A 207 23.23 8.84 -0.94
N LYS A 208 23.72 8.52 0.26
CA LYS A 208 23.02 8.78 1.53
C LYS A 208 22.76 10.28 1.73
N ASN A 209 23.76 11.12 1.49
CA ASN A 209 23.63 12.57 1.62
C ASN A 209 22.64 13.16 0.61
N LEU A 210 22.67 12.70 -0.64
CA LEU A 210 21.69 13.08 -1.66
C LEU A 210 20.27 12.65 -1.28
N LEU A 211 20.12 11.41 -0.76
CA LEU A 211 18.82 10.92 -0.30
C LEU A 211 18.24 11.81 0.80
N ILE A 212 19.05 12.15 1.81
CA ILE A 212 18.62 13.04 2.90
C ILE A 212 18.17 14.41 2.37
N LYS A 213 18.88 14.97 1.38
CA LYS A 213 18.48 16.22 0.71
C LYS A 213 17.12 16.09 0.01
N GLU A 214 16.88 15.01 -0.74
CA GLU A 214 15.60 14.78 -1.41
C GLU A 214 14.46 14.48 -0.44
N GLN A 215 14.73 13.80 0.68
CA GLN A 215 13.76 13.63 1.76
C GLN A 215 13.37 14.97 2.37
N LYS A 216 14.34 15.83 2.71
CA LYS A 216 14.09 17.17 3.27
C LYS A 216 13.24 18.04 2.34
N LYS A 217 13.48 17.98 1.02
CA LYS A 217 12.63 18.63 0.02
C LYS A 217 11.20 18.09 0.10
N ASN A 218 11.03 16.76 0.11
CA ASN A 218 9.73 16.10 0.06
C ASN A 218 8.80 16.43 1.23
N GLU A 219 9.33 16.84 2.38
CA GLU A 219 8.53 17.27 3.52
C GLU A 219 7.58 18.45 3.18
N ASN A 220 7.93 19.26 2.16
CA ASN A 220 7.20 20.47 1.79
C ASN A 220 6.75 20.49 0.31
N THR A 221 6.68 19.33 -0.37
CA THR A 221 6.20 19.27 -1.76
C THR A 221 4.70 18.98 -1.84
N LYS A 222 4.11 19.20 -3.02
CA LYS A 222 2.70 18.85 -3.31
C LYS A 222 2.45 17.33 -3.26
N TYR A 223 3.45 16.53 -3.61
CA TYR A 223 3.40 15.08 -3.71
C TYR A 223 4.27 14.46 -2.61
N GLN A 224 3.70 14.38 -1.42
CA GLN A 224 4.38 13.98 -0.19
C GLN A 224 4.42 12.45 -0.06
N ILE A 225 5.60 11.87 0.16
CA ILE A 225 5.75 10.45 0.47
C ILE A 225 5.53 10.28 1.97
N ILE A 226 4.33 9.83 2.31
CA ILE A 226 3.88 9.69 3.69
C ILE A 226 4.14 8.29 4.27
N GLY A 227 4.59 7.37 3.43
CA GLY A 227 5.02 6.05 3.83
C GLY A 227 5.78 5.34 2.72
N LEU A 228 6.71 4.48 3.13
CA LEU A 228 7.50 3.62 2.27
C LEU A 228 7.41 2.21 2.83
N THR A 229 6.94 1.30 2.00
CA THR A 229 6.81 -0.12 2.28
C THR A 229 7.87 -0.92 1.52
N LEU A 230 8.60 -1.76 2.24
CA LEU A 230 9.62 -2.64 1.67
C LEU A 230 9.26 -4.10 1.95
N GLU A 231 9.32 -4.95 0.91
CA GLU A 231 9.08 -6.39 1.02
C GLU A 231 10.42 -7.14 1.15
N THR A 232 10.52 -8.01 2.15
CA THR A 232 11.74 -8.79 2.38
C THR A 232 11.45 -10.16 3.01
N ARG A 233 12.51 -10.94 3.22
CA ARG A 233 12.47 -12.22 3.91
C ARG A 233 12.86 -12.04 5.38
N PRO A 234 12.20 -12.76 6.32
CA PRO A 234 12.57 -12.79 7.73
C PRO A 234 14.06 -12.96 8.04
N ASP A 235 14.75 -13.87 7.34
CA ASP A 235 16.17 -14.21 7.57
C ASP A 235 17.18 -13.11 7.23
N TYR A 236 16.72 -11.99 6.66
CA TYR A 236 17.57 -10.82 6.38
C TYR A 236 17.33 -9.65 7.34
N ILE A 237 16.46 -9.82 8.33
CA ILE A 237 16.19 -8.78 9.32
C ILE A 237 17.27 -8.85 10.41
N CYS A 238 18.06 -7.80 10.49
CA CYS A 238 19.00 -7.51 11.56
C CYS A 238 19.05 -5.99 11.81
N ASP A 239 19.69 -5.56 12.90
CA ASP A 239 19.75 -4.14 13.28
C ASP A 239 20.33 -3.24 12.18
N GLU A 240 21.35 -3.70 11.46
CA GLU A 240 21.96 -2.96 10.34
C GLU A 240 20.96 -2.71 9.21
N GLU A 241 20.24 -3.76 8.79
CA GLU A 241 19.22 -3.64 7.75
C GLU A 241 18.07 -2.73 8.20
N LEU A 242 17.63 -2.84 9.46
CA LEU A 242 16.56 -2.00 9.99
C LEU A 242 16.98 -0.53 10.09
N LEU A 243 18.18 -0.22 10.56
CA LEU A 243 18.72 1.14 10.59
C LEU A 243 18.80 1.73 9.18
N GLN A 244 19.19 0.92 8.19
CA GLN A 244 19.22 1.32 6.80
C GLN A 244 17.79 1.60 6.27
N MET A 245 16.83 0.72 6.54
CA MET A 245 15.41 0.94 6.20
C MET A 245 14.86 2.22 6.86
N ARG A 246 15.21 2.51 8.12
CA ARG A 246 14.85 3.77 8.79
C ARG A 246 15.47 4.98 8.10
N THR A 247 16.72 4.89 7.67
CA THR A 247 17.39 5.93 6.87
C THR A 247 16.66 6.19 5.55
N PHE A 248 16.13 5.14 4.91
CA PHE A 248 15.30 5.27 3.70
C PHE A 248 13.94 5.96 3.93
N GLY A 249 13.53 6.15 5.17
CA GLY A 249 12.19 6.65 5.51
C GLY A 249 11.12 5.55 5.44
N CYS A 250 11.52 4.28 5.51
CA CYS A 250 10.59 3.15 5.56
C CYS A 250 9.77 3.19 6.86
N THR A 251 8.47 2.92 6.73
CA THR A 251 7.52 2.87 7.86
C THR A 251 6.78 1.55 7.96
N ARG A 252 6.88 0.69 6.93
CA ARG A 252 6.25 -0.64 6.91
C ARG A 252 7.18 -1.65 6.26
N VAL A 253 7.28 -2.81 6.89
CA VAL A 253 7.96 -3.97 6.31
C VAL A 253 6.94 -5.09 6.10
N GLU A 254 7.01 -5.71 4.94
CA GLU A 254 6.22 -6.90 4.66
C GLU A 254 7.11 -8.14 4.59
N LEU A 255 6.81 -9.11 5.44
CA LEU A 255 7.56 -10.35 5.57
C LEU A 255 6.88 -11.46 4.80
N GLY A 256 7.67 -12.15 3.97
CA GLY A 256 7.29 -13.40 3.34
C GLY A 256 7.28 -14.57 4.33
N VAL A 257 6.33 -14.60 5.27
CA VAL A 257 6.17 -15.64 6.31
C VAL A 257 5.67 -16.96 5.72
N GLN A 258 4.63 -16.88 4.92
CA GLN A 258 3.93 -17.96 4.22
C GLN A 258 3.20 -18.95 5.14
N HIS A 259 3.90 -19.55 6.11
CA HIS A 259 3.34 -20.49 7.09
C HIS A 259 4.13 -20.48 8.41
N LEU A 260 3.53 -20.93 9.52
CA LEU A 260 4.18 -21.09 10.83
C LEU A 260 4.45 -22.57 11.18
N ASP A 261 4.85 -23.39 10.20
CA ASP A 261 5.18 -24.80 10.42
C ASP A 261 6.46 -25.12 9.66
N ASP A 262 7.54 -25.41 10.38
CA ASP A 262 8.85 -25.67 9.79
C ASP A 262 8.85 -26.87 8.85
N LYS A 263 7.98 -27.87 9.05
CA LYS A 263 7.88 -29.01 8.13
C LYS A 263 7.30 -28.57 6.80
N ILE A 264 6.27 -27.71 6.81
CA ILE A 264 5.68 -27.12 5.59
C ILE A 264 6.67 -26.18 4.92
N LEU A 265 7.35 -25.32 5.68
CA LEU A 265 8.35 -24.39 5.14
C LEU A 265 9.52 -25.15 4.47
N LYS A 266 10.06 -26.17 5.13
CA LYS A 266 11.13 -27.03 4.60
C LYS A 266 10.69 -27.79 3.36
N LEU A 267 9.49 -28.40 3.36
CA LEU A 267 8.94 -29.10 2.19
C LEU A 267 8.85 -28.15 0.99
N ASN A 268 8.44 -26.91 1.22
CA ASN A 268 8.33 -25.88 0.19
C ASN A 268 9.65 -25.19 -0.17
N LYS A 269 10.79 -25.69 0.34
CA LYS A 269 12.13 -25.14 0.10
C LYS A 269 12.23 -23.66 0.49
N ARG A 270 11.53 -23.25 1.55
CA ARG A 270 11.74 -21.93 2.16
C ARG A 270 13.08 -21.93 2.88
N GLY A 271 13.83 -20.82 2.77
CA GLY A 271 15.17 -20.71 3.34
C GLY A 271 15.23 -20.20 4.77
N HIS A 272 14.12 -20.23 5.50
CA HIS A 272 14.02 -19.89 6.93
C HIS A 272 12.86 -20.62 7.57
N GLY A 273 12.88 -20.69 8.91
CA GLY A 273 11.86 -21.29 9.74
C GLY A 273 11.09 -20.27 10.56
N VAL A 274 10.32 -20.80 11.52
CA VAL A 274 9.47 -20.03 12.43
C VAL A 274 10.27 -19.15 13.39
N LYS A 275 11.48 -19.58 13.77
CA LYS A 275 12.37 -18.81 14.65
C LYS A 275 12.74 -17.47 14.01
N GLU A 276 13.24 -17.49 12.76
CA GLU A 276 13.61 -16.24 12.07
C GLU A 276 12.41 -15.32 11.86
N ILE A 277 11.20 -15.88 11.67
CA ILE A 277 9.96 -15.10 11.59
C ILE A 277 9.68 -14.37 12.91
N ALA A 278 9.79 -15.07 14.04
CA ALA A 278 9.58 -14.50 15.37
C ALA A 278 10.61 -13.41 15.69
N ASP A 279 11.90 -13.71 15.48
CA ASP A 279 13.01 -12.79 15.76
C ASP A 279 12.90 -11.52 14.90
N ALA A 280 12.66 -11.68 13.60
CA ALA A 280 12.46 -10.55 12.68
C ALA A 280 11.28 -9.67 13.12
N THR A 281 10.21 -10.28 13.62
CA THR A 281 9.02 -9.56 14.06
C THR A 281 9.29 -8.74 15.31
N ALA A 282 10.00 -9.31 16.29
CA ALA A 282 10.43 -8.61 17.49
C ALA A 282 11.28 -7.37 17.15
N LEU A 283 12.31 -7.54 16.33
CA LEU A 283 13.16 -6.45 15.89
C LEU A 283 12.37 -5.37 15.16
N LEU A 284 11.52 -5.74 14.20
CA LEU A 284 10.69 -4.78 13.47
C LEU A 284 9.78 -3.97 14.39
N LYS A 285 9.16 -4.62 15.37
CA LYS A 285 8.28 -3.98 16.36
C LYS A 285 9.05 -3.00 17.23
N ASN A 286 10.24 -3.38 17.71
CA ASN A 286 11.09 -2.54 18.54
C ASN A 286 11.67 -1.33 17.77
N TYR A 287 11.96 -1.47 16.48
CA TYR A 287 12.31 -0.33 15.62
C TYR A 287 11.10 0.53 15.22
N GLY A 288 9.90 0.12 15.60
CA GLY A 288 8.64 0.84 15.39
C GLY A 288 7.92 0.52 14.09
N PHE A 289 8.45 -0.33 13.21
CA PHE A 289 7.84 -0.61 11.92
C PHE A 289 6.45 -1.22 12.04
N LYS A 290 5.56 -0.86 11.10
CA LYS A 290 4.36 -1.65 10.82
C LYS A 290 4.77 -2.98 10.19
N VAL A 291 4.24 -4.08 10.69
CA VAL A 291 4.59 -5.44 10.26
C VAL A 291 3.42 -6.05 9.50
N THR A 292 3.68 -6.43 8.25
CA THR A 292 2.71 -7.14 7.40
C THR A 292 3.20 -8.55 7.15
N TYR A 293 2.36 -9.56 7.36
CA TYR A 293 2.68 -10.92 6.95
C TYR A 293 2.01 -11.25 5.62
N HIS A 294 2.81 -11.81 4.70
CA HIS A 294 2.30 -12.58 3.58
C HIS A 294 2.10 -14.00 4.08
N ILE A 295 0.87 -14.52 3.98
CA ILE A 295 0.56 -15.91 4.33
C ILE A 295 -0.02 -16.63 3.11
N MET A 296 0.33 -17.90 2.96
CA MET A 296 -0.04 -18.70 1.80
C MET A 296 -0.83 -19.94 2.20
N PRO A 297 -2.17 -19.85 2.24
CA PRO A 297 -3.00 -21.03 2.35
C PRO A 297 -2.80 -22.00 1.18
N GLY A 298 -2.85 -23.30 1.45
CA GLY A 298 -2.77 -24.32 0.42
C GLY A 298 -1.36 -24.64 -0.07
N LEU A 299 -0.32 -24.32 0.70
CA LEU A 299 1.02 -24.81 0.38
C LEU A 299 1.07 -26.35 0.41
N PRO A 300 1.91 -26.99 -0.43
CA PRO A 300 2.28 -28.40 -0.30
C PRO A 300 2.51 -28.82 1.16
N GLY A 301 1.85 -29.91 1.58
CA GLY A 301 1.89 -30.41 2.96
C GLY A 301 0.91 -29.76 3.94
N SER A 302 0.19 -28.71 3.54
CA SER A 302 -0.87 -28.09 4.35
C SER A 302 -2.27 -28.66 4.04
N THR A 303 -3.21 -28.36 4.92
CA THR A 303 -4.66 -28.62 4.75
C THR A 303 -5.45 -27.41 5.25
N PRO A 304 -6.72 -27.22 4.87
CA PRO A 304 -7.50 -26.08 5.36
C PRO A 304 -7.56 -26.01 6.89
N ALA A 305 -7.57 -27.16 7.58
CA ALA A 305 -7.50 -27.21 9.03
C ALA A 305 -6.15 -26.74 9.58
N ARG A 306 -5.03 -27.12 8.95
CA ARG A 306 -3.68 -26.66 9.32
C ARG A 306 -3.51 -25.16 9.07
N ASP A 307 -3.97 -24.66 7.93
CA ASP A 307 -3.90 -23.23 7.61
C ASP A 307 -4.75 -22.40 8.59
N PHE A 308 -5.94 -22.89 8.98
CA PHE A 308 -6.75 -22.21 9.99
C PHE A 308 -6.09 -22.25 11.37
N LYS A 309 -5.49 -23.37 11.77
CA LYS A 309 -4.71 -23.48 13.02
C LYS A 309 -3.56 -22.47 13.03
N MET A 310 -2.79 -22.38 11.94
CA MET A 310 -1.71 -21.41 11.76
C MET A 310 -2.24 -19.97 11.84
N TYR A 311 -3.37 -19.68 11.18
CA TYR A 311 -3.97 -18.34 11.24
C TYR A 311 -4.39 -17.93 12.65
N ARG A 312 -4.95 -18.87 13.44
CA ARG A 312 -5.26 -18.64 14.85
C ARG A 312 -3.99 -18.43 15.69
N GLN A 313 -2.93 -19.17 15.40
CA GLN A 313 -1.65 -19.03 16.10
C GLN A 313 -1.08 -17.61 15.97
N LEU A 314 -1.23 -16.95 14.82
CA LEU A 314 -0.76 -15.58 14.60
C LEU A 314 -1.22 -14.57 15.66
N PHE A 315 -2.36 -14.83 16.32
CA PHE A 315 -2.98 -13.93 17.29
C PHE A 315 -3.06 -14.50 18.71
N THR A 316 -2.62 -15.75 18.91
CA THR A 316 -2.58 -16.41 20.23
C THR A 316 -1.15 -16.62 20.73
N ASP A 317 -0.17 -16.57 19.83
CA ASP A 317 1.25 -16.64 20.15
C ASP A 317 1.85 -15.23 20.04
N GLU A 318 2.31 -14.69 21.17
CA GLU A 318 2.80 -13.32 21.29
C GLU A 318 4.01 -13.03 20.39
N ARG A 319 4.72 -14.05 19.91
CA ARG A 319 5.89 -13.86 19.04
C ARG A 319 5.54 -13.24 17.68
N PHE A 320 4.28 -13.29 17.25
CA PHE A 320 3.85 -12.88 15.90
C PHE A 320 3.04 -11.57 15.89
N GLN A 321 1.76 -11.63 16.24
CA GLN A 321 0.87 -10.47 16.36
C GLN A 321 1.04 -9.39 15.25
N PRO A 322 0.97 -9.77 13.94
CA PRO A 322 1.22 -8.84 12.85
C PRO A 322 0.11 -7.78 12.77
N ASP A 323 0.46 -6.56 12.36
CA ASP A 323 -0.53 -5.48 12.23
C ASP A 323 -1.38 -5.66 10.96
N GLN A 324 -0.84 -6.31 9.93
CA GLN A 324 -1.48 -6.46 8.64
C GLN A 324 -1.25 -7.85 8.03
N ILE A 325 -2.25 -8.33 7.27
CA ILE A 325 -2.20 -9.62 6.58
C ILE A 325 -2.44 -9.44 5.08
N LYS A 326 -1.62 -10.13 4.28
CA LYS A 326 -1.88 -10.40 2.85
C LYS A 326 -2.06 -11.91 2.66
N PHE A 327 -3.26 -12.32 2.29
CA PHE A 327 -3.50 -13.70 1.86
C PHE A 327 -3.03 -13.87 0.41
N TYR A 328 -2.18 -14.86 0.20
CA TYR A 328 -1.69 -15.32 -1.10
C TYR A 328 -1.97 -16.81 -1.24
N PRO A 329 -3.23 -17.20 -1.51
CA PRO A 329 -3.57 -18.60 -1.75
C PRO A 329 -2.63 -19.21 -2.79
N CYS A 330 -2.10 -20.40 -2.48
CA CYS A 330 -1.12 -21.06 -3.32
C CYS A 330 -1.75 -21.48 -4.67
N VAL A 331 -1.18 -20.99 -5.76
CA VAL A 331 -1.61 -21.28 -7.12
C VAL A 331 -0.46 -21.86 -7.93
N VAL A 332 -0.80 -22.70 -8.90
CA VAL A 332 0.18 -23.33 -9.79
C VAL A 332 0.37 -22.45 -11.02
N THR A 333 1.58 -21.93 -11.19
CA THR A 333 2.00 -21.16 -12.36
C THR A 333 3.08 -21.92 -13.13
N LYS A 334 3.15 -21.71 -14.45
CA LYS A 334 4.26 -22.22 -15.26
C LYS A 334 5.58 -21.63 -14.74
N GLY A 335 6.68 -22.39 -14.82
CA GLY A 335 7.99 -21.94 -14.34
C GLY A 335 8.24 -22.04 -12.83
N SER A 336 7.42 -22.82 -12.11
CA SER A 336 7.62 -23.15 -10.69
C SER A 336 7.89 -24.65 -10.51
N LEU A 337 8.61 -25.04 -9.45
CA LEU A 337 8.76 -26.46 -9.09
C LEU A 337 7.38 -27.10 -8.77
N LEU A 338 6.48 -26.30 -8.20
CA LEU A 338 5.11 -26.68 -7.89
C LEU A 338 4.33 -27.16 -9.13
N TYR A 339 4.61 -26.59 -10.31
CA TYR A 339 4.02 -27.05 -11.57
C TYR A 339 4.36 -28.50 -11.89
N HIS A 340 5.61 -28.90 -11.65
CA HIS A 340 6.05 -30.28 -11.86
C HIS A 340 5.42 -31.22 -10.84
N TRP A 341 5.33 -30.82 -9.57
CA TRP A 341 4.64 -31.60 -8.54
C TRP A 341 3.16 -31.79 -8.85
N TRP A 342 2.49 -30.74 -9.36
CA TRP A 342 1.11 -30.83 -9.80
C TRP A 342 0.94 -31.81 -10.97
N LYS A 343 1.78 -31.71 -12.01
CA LYS A 343 1.76 -32.66 -13.15
C LYS A 343 1.96 -34.12 -12.74
N GLN A 344 2.78 -34.35 -11.72
CA GLN A 344 3.05 -35.69 -11.17
C GLN A 344 1.96 -36.17 -10.20
N GLY A 345 0.89 -35.41 -9.97
CA GLY A 345 -0.14 -35.73 -8.99
C GLY A 345 0.28 -35.57 -7.53
N LYS A 346 1.50 -35.07 -7.25
CA LYS A 346 2.06 -34.88 -5.90
C LYS A 346 1.50 -33.65 -5.18
N TYR A 347 0.83 -32.74 -5.89
CA TYR A 347 0.20 -31.57 -5.32
C TYR A 347 -1.16 -31.32 -5.97
N LYS A 348 -2.17 -31.09 -5.13
CA LYS A 348 -3.52 -30.68 -5.54
C LYS A 348 -3.86 -29.37 -4.81
N PRO A 349 -4.07 -28.26 -5.54
CA PRO A 349 -4.47 -27.01 -4.91
C PRO A 349 -5.87 -27.14 -4.31
N TYR A 350 -6.19 -26.24 -3.37
CA TYR A 350 -7.55 -26.16 -2.83
C TYR A 350 -8.57 -25.81 -3.91
N THR A 351 -9.77 -26.35 -3.74
CA THR A 351 -10.93 -25.88 -4.48
C THR A 351 -11.34 -24.49 -4.01
N ASP A 352 -12.05 -23.75 -4.86
CA ASP A 352 -12.57 -22.42 -4.53
C ASP A 352 -13.45 -22.46 -3.28
N LYS A 353 -14.25 -23.53 -3.10
CA LYS A 353 -15.08 -23.75 -1.91
C LYS A 353 -14.23 -23.88 -0.64
N GLN A 354 -13.20 -24.74 -0.66
CA GLN A 354 -12.30 -24.93 0.48
C GLN A 354 -11.59 -23.64 0.88
N LEU A 355 -11.08 -22.90 -0.12
CA LEU A 355 -10.39 -21.64 0.11
C LEU A 355 -11.32 -20.57 0.65
N ARG A 356 -12.53 -20.45 0.10
CA ARG A 356 -13.54 -19.50 0.57
C ARG A 356 -13.90 -19.78 2.03
N GLU A 357 -14.24 -21.03 2.36
CA GLU A 357 -14.60 -21.42 3.72
C GLU A 357 -13.47 -21.14 4.73
N LEU A 358 -12.23 -21.44 4.34
CA LEU A 358 -11.06 -21.12 5.15
C LEU A 358 -10.94 -19.61 5.40
N ILE A 359 -11.00 -18.78 4.36
CA ILE A 359 -10.85 -17.33 4.52
C ILE A 359 -12.01 -16.74 5.33
N ILE A 360 -13.23 -17.25 5.21
CA ILE A 360 -14.37 -16.85 6.05
C ILE A 360 -14.05 -17.12 7.53
N LYS A 361 -13.57 -18.33 7.86
CA LYS A 361 -13.17 -18.69 9.22
C LYS A 361 -12.07 -17.76 9.74
N CYS A 362 -11.05 -17.48 8.93
CA CYS A 362 -9.98 -16.54 9.28
C CYS A 362 -10.52 -15.13 9.57
N LYS A 363 -11.39 -14.60 8.70
CA LYS A 363 -11.98 -13.26 8.85
C LYS A 363 -12.81 -13.11 10.13
N LYS A 364 -13.50 -14.17 10.55
CA LYS A 364 -14.31 -14.17 11.79
C LYS A 364 -13.45 -14.01 13.05
N ILE A 365 -12.25 -14.59 13.07
CA ILE A 365 -11.35 -14.53 14.23
C ILE A 365 -10.30 -13.42 14.14
N THR A 366 -10.29 -12.63 13.07
CA THR A 366 -9.29 -11.58 12.87
C THR A 366 -9.48 -10.47 13.90
N PRO A 367 -8.46 -10.18 14.74
CA PRO A 367 -8.56 -9.12 15.74
C PRO A 367 -8.79 -7.74 15.15
N GLU A 368 -9.37 -6.85 15.95
CA GLU A 368 -9.74 -5.50 15.56
C GLU A 368 -8.55 -4.60 15.20
N TYR A 369 -7.37 -4.86 15.78
CA TYR A 369 -6.13 -4.15 15.48
C TYR A 369 -5.46 -4.61 14.18
N VAL A 370 -6.00 -5.64 13.50
CA VAL A 370 -5.39 -6.23 12.30
C VAL A 370 -6.06 -5.71 11.05
N ARG A 371 -5.27 -5.37 10.02
CA ARG A 371 -5.76 -5.02 8.69
C ARG A 371 -5.52 -6.12 7.67
N ILE A 372 -6.58 -6.74 7.17
CA ILE A 372 -6.47 -7.62 5.99
C ILE A 372 -6.42 -6.76 4.73
N ILE A 373 -5.22 -6.56 4.19
CA ILE A 373 -4.97 -5.74 3.00
C ILE A 373 -5.64 -6.39 1.78
N ARG A 374 -5.40 -7.69 1.59
CA ARG A 374 -5.88 -8.44 0.42
C ARG A 374 -6.20 -9.89 0.76
N LEU A 375 -7.13 -10.46 -0.01
CA LEU A 375 -7.56 -11.85 0.12
C LEU A 375 -6.93 -12.76 -0.95
N ILE A 376 -6.55 -12.17 -2.09
CA ILE A 376 -6.01 -12.88 -3.26
C ILE A 376 -4.93 -11.99 -3.90
N ARG A 377 -3.93 -12.62 -4.50
CA ARG A 377 -2.91 -11.98 -5.32
C ARG A 377 -3.44 -11.63 -6.71
N ASP A 378 -2.99 -10.52 -7.28
CA ASP A 378 -3.39 -10.11 -8.64
C ASP A 378 -2.55 -10.85 -9.70
N ILE A 379 -2.59 -12.18 -9.70
CA ILE A 379 -2.01 -12.98 -10.78
C ILE A 379 -3.06 -13.09 -11.89
N PRO A 380 -2.71 -12.79 -13.15
CA PRO A 380 -3.64 -12.94 -14.27
C PRO A 380 -4.11 -14.38 -14.40
N GLY A 381 -5.42 -14.59 -14.58
CA GLY A 381 -6.06 -15.91 -14.51
C GLY A 381 -5.56 -16.89 -15.59
N GLU A 382 -5.11 -16.36 -16.73
CA GLU A 382 -4.47 -17.10 -17.82
C GLU A 382 -3.11 -17.70 -17.41
N SER A 383 -2.46 -17.14 -16.39
CA SER A 383 -1.18 -17.63 -15.87
C SER A 383 -1.35 -18.70 -14.80
N ILE A 384 -2.57 -18.85 -14.27
CA ILE A 384 -2.91 -19.84 -13.24
C ILE A 384 -3.33 -21.13 -13.94
N VAL A 385 -2.44 -22.12 -13.89
CA VAL A 385 -2.71 -23.44 -14.46
C VAL A 385 -3.66 -24.25 -13.56
N ALA A 386 -3.47 -24.18 -12.25
CA ALA A 386 -4.33 -24.83 -11.28
C ALA A 386 -4.41 -24.04 -9.97
N GLY A 387 -5.55 -24.14 -9.28
CA GLY A 387 -5.87 -23.38 -8.08
C GLY A 387 -6.82 -22.22 -8.37
N ASN A 388 -6.99 -21.35 -7.37
CA ASN A 388 -8.02 -20.32 -7.36
C ASN A 388 -7.77 -19.23 -8.44
N LYS A 389 -8.80 -18.94 -9.24
CA LYS A 389 -8.83 -17.88 -10.26
C LYS A 389 -9.74 -16.71 -9.91
N ILE A 390 -10.43 -16.76 -8.77
CA ILE A 390 -11.34 -15.71 -8.32
C ILE A 390 -10.54 -14.42 -8.14
N THR A 391 -10.99 -13.33 -8.75
CA THR A 391 -10.35 -12.00 -8.61
C THR A 391 -11.12 -11.06 -7.69
N ASN A 392 -12.38 -11.38 -7.38
CA ASN A 392 -13.33 -10.54 -6.65
C ASN A 392 -13.80 -11.14 -5.31
N LEU A 393 -13.04 -12.05 -4.68
CA LEU A 393 -13.46 -12.78 -3.47
C LEU A 393 -13.95 -11.88 -2.33
N ARG A 394 -13.40 -10.67 -2.21
CA ARG A 394 -13.88 -9.71 -1.22
C ARG A 394 -15.33 -9.29 -1.45
N GLN A 395 -15.72 -9.06 -2.71
CA GLN A 395 -17.08 -8.69 -3.08
C GLN A 395 -18.03 -9.85 -2.80
N VAL A 396 -17.66 -11.06 -3.25
CA VAL A 396 -18.42 -12.29 -3.00
C VAL A 396 -18.72 -12.45 -1.50
N MET A 397 -17.72 -12.29 -0.64
CA MET A 397 -17.91 -12.39 0.81
C MET A 397 -18.79 -11.27 1.40
N GLN A 398 -18.79 -10.08 0.80
CA GLN A 398 -19.67 -8.99 1.23
C GLN A 398 -21.13 -9.29 0.88
N ASP A 399 -21.37 -9.81 -0.33
CA ASP A 399 -22.70 -10.18 -0.81
C ASP A 399 -23.28 -11.35 0.01
N GLU A 400 -22.42 -12.26 0.50
CA GLU A 400 -22.78 -13.36 1.40
C GLU A 400 -22.94 -12.96 2.88
N GLY A 401 -22.81 -11.66 3.22
CA GLY A 401 -23.01 -11.18 4.60
C GLY A 401 -21.92 -11.60 5.60
N VAL A 402 -20.70 -11.91 5.13
CA VAL A 402 -19.60 -12.34 6.02
C VAL A 402 -19.17 -11.20 6.96
N VAL A 403 -19.47 -11.34 8.24
CA VAL A 403 -19.05 -10.41 9.30
C VAL A 403 -17.55 -10.54 9.57
N CYS A 404 -16.86 -9.40 9.67
CA CYS A 404 -15.43 -9.33 9.92
C CYS A 404 -15.08 -8.04 10.68
N ARG A 405 -14.32 -8.17 11.77
CA ARG A 405 -13.96 -7.05 12.67
C ARG A 405 -12.61 -6.41 12.35
N CYS A 406 -11.86 -6.93 11.39
CA CYS A 406 -10.58 -6.33 10.97
C CYS A 406 -10.74 -4.85 10.57
N ILE A 407 -9.67 -4.06 10.72
CA ILE A 407 -9.61 -2.62 10.38
C ILE A 407 -10.32 -2.32 9.06
N ARG A 408 -9.96 -3.04 7.99
CA ARG A 408 -10.47 -2.79 6.63
C ARG A 408 -11.99 -2.92 6.49
N CYS A 409 -12.63 -3.74 7.33
CA CYS A 409 -14.07 -3.96 7.29
C CYS A 409 -14.84 -2.93 8.13
N ARG A 410 -14.14 -2.18 9.00
CA ARG A 410 -14.72 -1.14 9.85
C ARG A 410 -14.39 0.28 9.39
N GLU A 411 -13.42 0.50 8.50
CA GLU A 411 -13.07 1.85 7.98
C GLU A 411 -14.33 2.61 7.52
N VAL A 412 -14.49 3.87 7.98
CA VAL A 412 -15.70 4.70 7.79
C VAL A 412 -16.07 5.01 6.33
N GLY A 413 -15.15 4.83 5.37
CA GLY A 413 -15.45 5.05 3.94
C GLY A 413 -15.88 6.49 3.63
N ASP A 414 -16.88 6.65 2.76
CA ASP A 414 -17.44 7.96 2.38
C ASP A 414 -18.41 8.54 3.43
N PHE A 415 -18.57 7.88 4.59
CA PHE A 415 -19.53 8.30 5.59
C PHE A 415 -19.07 9.59 6.26
N ARG A 416 -19.95 10.60 6.29
CA ARG A 416 -19.69 11.86 7.02
C ARG A 416 -20.02 11.64 8.49
N PHE A 417 -19.10 12.02 9.37
CA PHE A 417 -19.29 11.95 10.82
C PHE A 417 -18.80 13.25 11.47
N SER A 418 -19.40 13.59 12.62
CA SER A 418 -18.97 14.74 13.44
C SER A 418 -17.76 14.35 14.29
N ILE A 419 -16.78 15.25 14.47
CA ILE A 419 -15.66 15.04 15.40
C ILE A 419 -16.10 14.86 16.86
N PHE A 420 -17.35 15.18 17.21
CA PHE A 420 -17.83 15.05 18.59
C PHE A 420 -18.59 13.75 18.83
N ASP A 421 -18.80 12.93 17.79
CA ASP A 421 -19.63 11.74 17.87
C ASP A 421 -18.82 10.45 17.71
N PHE A 422 -17.86 10.26 18.62
CA PHE A 422 -17.03 9.05 18.67
C PHE A 422 -16.77 8.59 20.10
N ARG A 423 -16.46 7.30 20.25
CA ARG A 423 -15.97 6.70 21.50
C ARG A 423 -14.55 6.19 21.32
N PHE A 424 -13.75 6.27 22.37
CA PHE A 424 -12.46 5.59 22.43
C PHE A 424 -12.64 4.14 22.85
N ASN A 425 -11.88 3.26 22.21
CA ASN A 425 -11.68 1.89 22.66
C ASN A 425 -10.19 1.58 22.56
N ILE A 426 -9.60 1.05 23.63
CA ILE A 426 -8.18 0.70 23.70
C ILE A 426 -8.09 -0.81 23.82
N ILE A 427 -7.48 -1.44 22.81
CA ILE A 427 -7.17 -2.87 22.84
C ILE A 427 -5.69 -3.00 23.15
N ASN A 428 -5.35 -3.61 24.28
CA ASN A 428 -3.97 -3.94 24.62
C ASN A 428 -3.70 -5.43 24.41
N TYR A 429 -2.48 -5.78 24.01
CA TYR A 429 -2.03 -7.15 23.81
C TYR A 429 -0.51 -7.25 23.89
N ASN A 430 -0.01 -8.40 24.36
CA ASN A 430 1.42 -8.68 24.36
C ASN A 430 1.87 -9.10 22.96
N ALA A 431 3.00 -8.54 22.51
CA ALA A 431 3.63 -8.88 21.26
C ALA A 431 5.15 -8.74 21.37
N SER A 432 5.86 -9.84 21.11
CA SER A 432 7.32 -9.86 20.96
C SER A 432 8.05 -9.19 22.14
N GLY A 433 7.74 -9.60 23.37
CA GLY A 433 8.37 -9.06 24.59
C GLY A 433 7.99 -7.62 24.95
N GLY A 434 6.96 -7.05 24.32
CA GLY A 434 6.44 -5.72 24.66
C GLY A 434 4.91 -5.68 24.65
N LYS A 435 4.36 -4.56 25.11
CA LYS A 435 2.92 -4.31 25.20
C LYS A 435 2.49 -3.37 24.09
N GLU A 436 1.54 -3.81 23.27
CA GLU A 436 0.95 -3.01 22.19
C GLU A 436 -0.40 -2.45 22.66
N TYR A 437 -0.66 -1.19 22.34
CA TYR A 437 -1.90 -0.48 22.58
C TYR A 437 -2.46 -0.03 21.23
N PHE A 438 -3.61 -0.57 20.86
CA PHE A 438 -4.38 -0.14 19.70
C PHE A 438 -5.50 0.78 20.17
N ILE A 439 -5.22 2.08 20.13
CA ILE A 439 -6.13 3.16 20.54
C ILE A 439 -6.98 3.50 19.31
N GLN A 440 -8.28 3.21 19.35
CA GLN A 440 -9.17 3.46 18.22
C GLN A 440 -10.30 4.42 18.59
N ALA A 441 -10.62 5.31 17.65
CA ALA A 441 -11.82 6.12 17.68
C ALA A 441 -12.86 5.50 16.75
N VAL A 442 -14.03 5.16 17.30
CA VAL A 442 -15.12 4.52 16.54
C VAL A 442 -16.43 5.32 16.65
N SER A 443 -17.23 5.34 15.58
CA SER A 443 -18.55 5.97 15.57
C SER A 443 -19.58 5.17 16.38
N LYS A 444 -20.79 5.72 16.54
CA LYS A 444 -21.95 5.01 17.13
C LYS A 444 -22.29 3.71 16.39
N GLU A 445 -22.17 3.71 15.08
CA GLU A 445 -22.36 2.55 14.19
C GLU A 445 -21.12 1.66 14.10
N ASP A 446 -20.16 1.86 15.01
CA ASP A 446 -18.97 1.05 15.18
C ASP A 446 -18.05 1.04 13.95
N LYS A 447 -18.04 2.17 13.22
CA LYS A 447 -17.11 2.45 12.13
C LYS A 447 -15.84 3.06 12.68
N LEU A 448 -14.70 2.60 12.18
CA LEU A 448 -13.38 3.06 12.55
C LEU A 448 -13.08 4.39 11.86
N LEU A 449 -12.92 5.43 12.68
CA LEU A 449 -12.66 6.81 12.27
C LEU A 449 -11.17 7.12 12.24
N GLY A 450 -10.41 6.51 13.15
CA GLY A 450 -8.96 6.64 13.23
C GLY A 450 -8.40 5.75 14.33
N PHE A 451 -7.10 5.53 14.31
CA PHE A 451 -6.40 4.77 15.34
C PHE A 451 -4.94 5.21 15.51
N CYS A 452 -4.39 4.89 16.67
CA CYS A 452 -2.98 5.00 17.01
C CYS A 452 -2.46 3.65 17.53
N ARG A 453 -1.28 3.23 17.08
CA ARG A 453 -0.54 2.06 17.59
C ARG A 453 0.60 2.55 18.46
N LEU A 454 0.49 2.38 19.76
CA LEU A 454 1.56 2.63 20.71
C LEU A 454 2.17 1.29 21.14
N ARG A 455 3.49 1.22 21.19
CA ARG A 455 4.23 0.09 21.76
C ARG A 455 5.06 0.59 22.93
N LEU A 456 4.97 -0.14 24.03
CA LEU A 456 5.80 0.02 25.21
C LEU A 456 6.61 -1.26 25.41
N VAL A 457 7.90 -1.12 25.69
CA VAL A 457 8.78 -2.22 26.08
C VAL A 457 9.44 -1.81 27.38
N ASP A 458 9.48 -2.73 28.34
CA ASP A 458 10.29 -2.58 29.55
C ASP A 458 11.73 -2.23 29.10
N GLU A 459 12.47 -1.38 29.84
CA GLU A 459 13.76 -0.76 29.42
C GLU A 459 13.65 0.57 28.65
N GLY A 460 12.49 1.24 28.68
CA GLY A 460 12.40 2.67 28.33
C GLY A 460 12.07 2.99 26.86
N LEU A 461 11.64 2.00 26.07
CA LEU A 461 11.13 2.25 24.71
C LEU A 461 9.61 2.51 24.72
N ALA A 462 9.22 3.76 24.47
CA ALA A 462 7.85 4.13 24.07
C ALA A 462 7.82 4.64 22.62
N ILE A 463 7.05 3.98 21.76
CA ILE A 463 7.01 4.32 20.33
C ILE A 463 5.62 4.22 19.72
N VAL A 464 5.18 5.30 19.06
CA VAL A 464 4.03 5.28 18.16
C VAL A 464 4.47 4.72 16.80
N ARG A 465 3.89 3.57 16.46
CA ARG A 465 4.17 2.77 15.26
C ARG A 465 3.31 3.16 14.06
N GLU A 466 2.11 3.68 14.32
CA GLU A 466 1.18 4.13 13.30
C GLU A 466 0.17 5.11 13.90
N LEU A 467 -0.06 6.24 13.24
CA LEU A 467 -1.21 7.10 13.47
C LEU A 467 -1.96 7.21 12.13
N HIS A 468 -3.24 6.86 12.13
CA HIS A 468 -4.06 6.88 10.93
C HIS A 468 -5.44 7.47 11.23
N VAL A 469 -5.88 8.41 10.39
CA VAL A 469 -7.21 9.00 10.46
C VAL A 469 -7.88 8.86 9.10
N TYR A 470 -9.09 8.32 9.09
CA TYR A 470 -9.92 8.16 7.90
C TYR A 470 -10.78 9.42 7.69
N GLY A 471 -10.87 9.88 6.45
CA GLY A 471 -11.64 11.07 6.05
C GLY A 471 -10.99 11.80 4.87
N GLU A 472 -11.78 12.58 4.14
CA GLU A 472 -11.24 13.48 3.10
C GLU A 472 -10.42 14.58 3.79
N LEU A 473 -9.10 14.49 3.65
CA LEU A 473 -8.18 15.53 4.08
C LEU A 473 -8.25 16.67 3.07
N VAL A 474 -8.88 17.76 3.50
CA VAL A 474 -8.98 19.05 2.80
C VAL A 474 -7.64 19.40 2.16
N SER A 475 -7.66 19.69 0.86
CA SER A 475 -6.55 20.29 0.14
C SER A 475 -6.19 21.63 0.79
N VAL A 476 -4.90 21.85 1.03
CA VAL A 476 -4.39 23.14 1.53
C VAL A 476 -4.76 24.22 0.51
N GLY A 477 -5.72 25.10 0.86
CA GLY A 477 -6.07 26.29 0.07
C GLY A 477 -7.52 26.43 -0.43
N GLY A 478 -8.45 25.52 -0.10
CA GLY A 478 -9.88 25.67 -0.46
C GLY A 478 -10.77 25.95 0.75
N GLU A 479 -11.64 26.97 0.67
CA GLU A 479 -12.58 27.32 1.74
C GLU A 479 -13.61 26.20 2.06
N LYS A 480 -13.79 25.95 3.37
CA LYS A 480 -14.90 25.27 4.09
C LYS A 480 -15.17 23.75 3.84
N LYS A 481 -14.74 22.90 4.79
CA LYS A 481 -15.51 22.48 6.01
C LYS A 481 -14.66 21.57 6.91
N VAL A 482 -14.42 22.04 8.13
CA VAL A 482 -13.61 21.42 9.18
C VAL A 482 -14.45 20.38 9.93
N GLN A 483 -14.45 19.12 9.49
CA GLN A 483 -15.13 18.02 10.21
C GLN A 483 -14.20 16.89 10.67
N HIS A 484 -12.90 16.95 10.39
CA HIS A 484 -11.92 15.93 10.80
C HIS A 484 -10.64 16.51 11.42
N ALA A 485 -10.55 17.85 11.56
CA ALA A 485 -9.40 18.47 12.19
C ALA A 485 -9.40 18.16 13.68
N GLY A 486 -8.33 17.55 14.18
CA GLY A 486 -8.13 17.31 15.61
C GLY A 486 -8.08 15.83 16.01
N LEU A 487 -8.79 14.92 15.34
CA LEU A 487 -8.85 13.52 15.78
C LEU A 487 -7.46 12.86 15.90
N GLY A 488 -6.56 13.12 14.96
CA GLY A 488 -5.18 12.64 15.04
C GLY A 488 -4.40 13.21 16.23
N LYS A 489 -4.67 14.46 16.62
CA LYS A 489 -4.07 15.09 17.80
C LYS A 489 -4.61 14.45 19.08
N ILE A 490 -5.91 14.15 19.13
CA ILE A 490 -6.53 13.51 20.30
C ILE A 490 -5.99 12.08 20.46
N LEU A 491 -5.99 11.28 19.39
CA LEU A 491 -5.43 9.92 19.40
C LEU A 491 -3.95 9.89 19.80
N LEU A 492 -3.16 10.89 19.38
CA LEU A 492 -1.77 11.01 19.79
C LEU A 492 -1.65 11.46 21.26
N GLY A 493 -2.53 12.33 21.73
CA GLY A 493 -2.62 12.73 23.14
C GLY A 493 -2.89 11.54 24.06
N GLU A 494 -3.83 10.67 23.70
CA GLU A 494 -4.08 9.42 24.44
C GLU A 494 -2.82 8.53 24.51
N ALA A 495 -2.04 8.44 23.42
CA ALA A 495 -0.79 7.70 23.43
C ALA A 495 0.28 8.35 24.33
N GLU A 496 0.34 9.69 24.37
CA GLU A 496 1.20 10.44 25.28
C GLU A 496 0.83 10.18 26.74
N GLU A 497 -0.46 10.24 27.09
CA GLU A 497 -0.93 9.99 28.46
C GLU A 497 -0.70 8.55 28.92
N ILE A 498 -0.94 7.55 28.05
CA ILE A 498 -0.62 6.15 28.37
C ILE A 498 0.89 5.99 28.64
N ALA A 499 1.75 6.57 27.79
CA ALA A 499 3.20 6.47 27.98
C ALA A 499 3.67 7.17 29.27
N LYS A 500 3.08 8.33 29.63
CA LYS A 500 3.36 9.00 30.90
C LYS A 500 2.95 8.19 32.12
N ASN A 501 1.75 7.62 32.10
CA ASN A 501 1.23 6.83 33.22
C ASN A 501 2.05 5.56 33.46
N GLU A 502 2.70 5.04 32.41
CA GLU A 502 3.64 3.91 32.48
C GLU A 502 5.10 4.37 32.70
N ASN A 503 5.31 5.64 33.09
CA ASN A 503 6.59 6.26 33.46
C ASN A 503 7.66 6.34 32.34
N TYR A 504 7.24 6.62 31.10
CA TYR A 504 8.18 6.90 30.00
C TYR A 504 8.40 8.40 29.82
N ASP A 505 9.66 8.83 29.73
CA ASP A 505 10.03 10.25 29.57
C ASP A 505 9.97 10.75 28.13
N ILE A 506 10.12 9.86 27.14
CA ILE A 506 10.25 10.20 25.73
C ILE A 506 9.34 9.32 24.90
N LEU A 507 8.50 9.95 24.07
CA LEU A 507 7.72 9.25 23.06
C LEU A 507 8.34 9.45 21.68
N LYS A 508 8.66 8.33 21.02
CA LYS A 508 9.16 8.30 19.65
C LYS A 508 8.04 8.02 18.66
N ILE A 509 8.17 8.51 17.43
CA ILE A 509 7.22 8.22 16.35
C ILE A 509 7.97 7.82 15.08
N ILE A 510 7.58 6.70 14.50
CA ILE A 510 7.97 6.34 13.14
C ILE A 510 7.17 7.16 12.11
N SER A 511 7.67 8.32 11.76
CA SER A 511 7.02 9.19 10.77
C SER A 511 7.49 8.89 9.35
N GLY A 512 6.55 8.84 8.40
CA GLY A 512 6.87 9.03 6.99
C GLY A 512 7.42 10.43 6.76
N VAL A 513 8.31 10.59 5.79
CA VAL A 513 9.02 11.85 5.52
C VAL A 513 8.05 12.99 5.27
N GLY A 514 7.10 12.79 4.35
CA GLY A 514 6.10 13.76 3.95
C GLY A 514 5.10 14.19 5.03
N VAL A 515 5.11 13.56 6.21
CA VAL A 515 4.22 13.92 7.33
C VAL A 515 4.96 14.40 8.58
N ARG A 516 6.30 14.54 8.55
CA ARG A 516 7.06 15.07 9.69
C ARG A 516 6.61 16.46 10.12
N GLY A 517 6.21 17.30 9.16
CA GLY A 517 5.67 18.63 9.42
C GLY A 517 4.42 18.64 10.31
N TYR A 518 3.60 17.58 10.25
CA TYR A 518 2.44 17.42 11.15
C TYR A 518 2.89 17.28 12.61
N TYR A 519 3.84 16.38 12.87
CA TYR A 519 4.34 16.14 14.23
C TYR A 519 5.14 17.32 14.80
N ARG A 520 5.84 18.09 13.96
CA ARG A 520 6.56 19.31 14.41
C ARG A 520 5.62 20.34 15.03
N LYS A 521 4.41 20.49 14.47
CA LYS A 521 3.37 21.38 15.01
C LYS A 521 2.84 20.91 16.37
N LEU A 522 3.03 19.63 16.71
CA LEU A 522 2.63 19.03 18.00
C LEU A 522 3.78 18.97 19.02
N GLY A 523 4.92 19.62 18.72
CA GLY A 523 6.07 19.69 19.62
C GLY A 523 7.15 18.64 19.39
N TYR A 524 6.96 17.70 18.46
CA TYR A 524 7.99 16.70 18.16
C TYR A 524 9.13 17.30 17.34
N ARG A 525 10.34 16.76 17.51
CA ARG A 525 11.54 17.13 16.74
C ARG A 525 12.17 15.88 16.14
N LEU A 526 12.83 16.04 14.99
CA LEU A 526 13.50 14.92 14.35
C LEU A 526 14.79 14.65 15.12
N HIS A 527 14.92 13.46 15.67
CA HIS A 527 16.15 12.94 16.26
C HIS A 527 16.48 11.64 15.52
N GLU A 528 17.67 11.60 14.90
CA GLU A 528 18.05 10.57 13.93
C GLU A 528 16.98 10.33 12.84
N THR A 529 16.22 9.24 12.95
CA THR A 529 15.16 8.86 12.00
C THR A 529 13.74 9.00 12.58
N TYR A 530 13.60 9.30 13.87
CA TYR A 530 12.34 9.35 14.61
C TYR A 530 11.90 10.78 14.90
N MET A 531 10.58 10.99 14.99
CA MET A 531 10.06 12.21 15.59
C MET A 531 9.91 11.96 17.09
N GLU A 532 10.61 12.73 17.92
CA GLU A 532 10.66 12.53 19.37
C GLU A 532 10.10 13.74 20.12
N LYS A 533 9.49 13.48 21.27
CA LYS A 533 9.00 14.50 22.20
C LYS A 533 9.23 14.02 23.63
N LYS A 534 9.78 14.90 24.47
CA LYS A 534 9.81 14.69 25.92
C LYS A 534 8.39 14.84 26.46
N LEU A 535 7.93 13.84 27.18
CA LEU A 535 6.66 13.86 27.90
C LEU A 535 6.89 14.70 29.17
N LYS A 536 6.00 15.66 29.41
CA LYS A 536 6.01 16.51 30.60
C LYS A 536 4.98 16.02 31.60
#